data_AF-A0A256ZXM7-F1
#
_entry.id   AF-A0A256ZXM7-F1
#
_cell.length_a   1.000
_cell.length_b   1.000
_cell.length_c   1.000
_cell.angle_alpha   90.00
_cell.angle_beta   90.00
_cell.angle_gamma   90.00
#
_symmetry.space_group_name_H-M   'P 1'
#
loop_
_entity.id
_entity.type
_entity.pdbx_description
1 polymer ?
#
loop_
_entity_poly.entity_id
_entity_poly.type
_entity_poly.pdbx_seq_one_letter_code
_entity_poly.pdbx_strand_id
1 'polypeptide(L)'
;APEYKWNVLGDLKKGFEKIEIQKPCLTCDVYDVCGGRCLFFNRELLWGRVGFNYVCDLTKFLIKELKENKSFFVKLKEKINYPAFNNTTEIIP
;
A
#
# COMPACT_ATOMS: atom_id res chain seq x y z
N ALA A 1 9.72 8.41 -14.24
CA ALA A 1 8.53 8.67 -13.42
C ALA A 1 8.31 10.13 -12.95
N PRO A 2 8.94 11.21 -13.47
CA PRO A 2 8.40 12.57 -13.27
C PRO A 2 7.33 12.94 -14.32
N GLU A 3 6.95 12.00 -15.20
CA GLU A 3 6.01 12.25 -16.28
C GLU A 3 4.56 12.55 -15.82
N TYR A 4 4.18 12.17 -14.61
CA TYR A 4 2.83 12.38 -14.09
C TYR A 4 2.78 13.53 -13.08
N LYS A 5 2.12 14.64 -13.42
CA LYS A 5 2.03 15.79 -12.50
C LYS A 5 1.49 15.44 -11.10
N TRP A 6 0.58 14.48 -11.00
CA TRP A 6 -0.02 14.10 -9.72
C TRP A 6 0.93 13.34 -8.79
N ASN A 7 2.02 12.76 -9.32
CA ASN A 7 2.98 12.02 -8.51
C ASN A 7 4.09 12.92 -7.94
N VAL A 8 4.06 14.21 -8.31
CA VAL A 8 4.96 15.22 -7.77
C VAL A 8 4.44 15.62 -6.40
N LEU A 9 5.09 15.12 -5.35
CA LEU A 9 4.71 15.38 -3.95
C LEU A 9 4.90 16.85 -3.56
N GLY A 10 5.81 17.57 -4.23
CA GLY A 10 6.15 18.95 -3.92
C GLY A 10 7.66 19.17 -3.88
N ASP A 11 8.09 20.25 -3.24
CA ASP A 11 9.49 20.62 -3.12
C ASP A 11 9.79 21.24 -1.74
N LEU A 12 11.06 21.27 -1.35
CA LEU A 12 11.49 21.75 -0.03
C LEU A 12 11.15 23.22 0.24
N LYS A 13 10.86 24.02 -0.78
CA LYS A 13 10.52 25.45 -0.64
C LYS A 13 9.00 25.66 -0.52
N LYS A 14 8.20 24.91 -1.29
CA LYS A 14 6.74 25.03 -1.34
C LYS A 14 6.01 24.08 -0.39
N GLY A 15 6.71 23.09 0.15
CA GLY A 15 6.14 22.05 0.99
C GLY A 15 5.66 20.84 0.17
N PHE A 16 4.93 19.96 0.85
CA PHE A 16 4.47 18.69 0.31
C PHE A 16 2.96 18.60 0.34
N GLU A 17 2.36 18.08 -0.72
CA GLU A 17 0.93 17.83 -0.85
C GLU A 17 0.62 16.35 -0.70
N LYS A 18 -0.54 16.04 -0.12
CA LYS A 18 -0.99 14.66 0.01
C LYS A 18 -1.54 14.19 -1.34
N ILE A 19 -1.03 13.05 -1.82
CA ILE A 19 -1.58 12.41 -3.01
C ILE A 19 -2.83 11.61 -2.62
N GLU A 20 -3.96 11.93 -3.26
CA GLU A 20 -5.22 11.25 -3.01
C GLU A 20 -5.40 9.96 -3.82
N ILE A 21 -5.95 8.95 -3.13
CA ILE A 21 -6.46 7.71 -3.73
C ILE A 21 -7.81 7.98 -4.38
N GLN A 22 -8.08 7.31 -5.50
CA GLN A 22 -9.34 7.43 -6.24
C GLN A 22 -10.24 6.20 -6.04
N LYS A 23 -11.52 6.34 -6.42
CA LYS A 23 -12.43 5.18 -6.54
C LYS A 23 -11.84 4.15 -7.53
N PRO A 24 -12.03 2.84 -7.31
CA PRO A 24 -12.94 2.22 -6.35
C PRO A 24 -12.35 2.01 -4.93
N CYS A 25 -11.07 2.31 -4.70
CA CYS A 25 -10.40 1.98 -3.43
C CYS A 25 -11.01 2.71 -2.22
N LEU A 26 -11.48 3.95 -2.39
CA LEU A 26 -12.11 4.73 -1.31
C LEU A 26 -13.36 4.08 -0.70
N THR A 27 -14.00 3.16 -1.42
CA THR A 27 -15.21 2.43 -0.97
C THR A 27 -14.92 0.95 -0.74
N CYS A 28 -13.65 0.54 -0.71
CA CYS A 28 -13.25 -0.84 -0.53
C CYS A 28 -13.35 -1.26 0.95
N ASP A 29 -13.85 -2.47 1.18
CA ASP A 29 -14.09 -3.07 2.49
C ASP A 29 -12.82 -3.29 3.33
N VAL A 30 -11.66 -3.38 2.68
CA VAL A 30 -10.35 -3.54 3.33
C VAL A 30 -9.46 -2.31 3.20
N TYR A 31 -10.02 -1.15 2.84
CA TYR A 31 -9.24 0.07 2.59
C TYR A 31 -8.50 0.57 3.85
N ASP A 32 -9.08 0.36 5.03
CA ASP A 32 -8.49 0.66 6.33
C ASP A 32 -7.15 -0.07 6.55
N VAL A 33 -7.02 -1.29 6.04
CA VAL A 33 -5.79 -2.10 6.12
C VAL A 33 -4.89 -1.89 4.90
N CYS A 34 -5.46 -1.90 3.69
CA CYS A 34 -4.71 -1.80 2.44
C CYS A 34 -4.12 -0.39 2.22
N GLY A 35 -4.87 0.66 2.58
CA GLY A 35 -4.47 2.06 2.47
C GLY A 35 -4.24 2.58 1.04
N GLY A 36 -4.56 1.79 0.00
CA GLY A 36 -4.31 2.18 -1.38
C GLY A 36 -2.82 2.29 -1.74
N ARG A 37 -1.95 1.54 -1.05
CA ARG A 37 -0.48 1.56 -1.25
C ARG A 37 -0.04 1.25 -2.68
N CYS A 38 -0.88 0.57 -3.46
CA CYS A 38 -0.71 0.35 -4.91
C CYS A 38 -1.11 1.60 -5.74
N LEU A 39 -0.59 2.78 -5.37
CA LEU A 39 -1.02 4.08 -5.88
C LEU A 39 -1.04 4.17 -7.42
N PHE A 40 -0.03 3.66 -8.12
CA PHE A 40 0.00 3.67 -9.58
C PHE A 40 -1.05 2.74 -10.22
N PHE A 41 -1.34 1.60 -9.62
CA PHE A 41 -2.44 0.75 -10.08
C PHE A 41 -3.78 1.46 -9.92
N ASN A 42 -3.96 2.22 -8.84
CA ASN A 42 -5.18 3.01 -8.62
C ASN A 42 -5.31 4.19 -9.60
N ARG A 43 -4.20 4.88 -9.91
CA ARG A 43 -4.22 6.13 -10.69
C ARG A 43 -4.16 5.93 -12.20
N GLU A 44 -3.30 5.02 -12.65
CA GLU A 44 -2.94 4.95 -14.08
C GLU A 44 -3.52 3.73 -14.78
N LEU A 45 -3.87 2.66 -14.06
CA LEU A 45 -4.38 1.41 -14.64
C LEU A 45 -3.53 0.92 -15.83
N LEU A 46 -2.20 1.02 -15.74
CA LEU A 46 -1.27 0.69 -16.85
C LEU A 46 -1.44 -0.74 -17.38
N TRP A 47 -1.97 -1.65 -16.55
CA TRP A 47 -2.23 -3.06 -16.91
C TRP A 47 -3.72 -3.31 -17.20
N GLY A 48 -4.46 -2.24 -17.48
CA GLY A 48 -5.91 -2.24 -17.62
C GLY A 48 -6.64 -2.61 -16.33
N ARG A 49 -7.97 -2.68 -16.45
CA ARG A 49 -8.85 -3.03 -15.33
C ARG A 49 -8.60 -4.45 -14.80
N VAL A 50 -8.24 -5.37 -15.69
CA VAL A 50 -7.95 -6.78 -15.33
C VAL A 50 -6.70 -6.87 -14.46
N GLY A 51 -5.60 -6.23 -14.85
CA GLY A 51 -4.38 -6.21 -14.04
C GLY A 51 -4.58 -5.54 -12.68
N PHE A 52 -5.34 -4.45 -12.65
CA PHE A 52 -5.75 -3.83 -11.38
C PHE A 52 -6.51 -4.80 -10.47
N ASN A 53 -7.50 -5.52 -11.01
CA ASN A 53 -8.29 -6.47 -10.24
C ASN A 53 -7.41 -7.60 -9.69
N TYR A 54 -6.49 -8.15 -10.49
CA TYR A 54 -5.56 -9.18 -10.00
C TYR A 54 -4.72 -8.71 -8.81
N VAL A 55 -4.16 -7.50 -8.86
CA VAL A 55 -3.39 -6.93 -7.74
C VAL A 55 -4.29 -6.69 -6.53
N CYS A 56 -5.49 -6.17 -6.75
CA CYS A 56 -6.47 -5.92 -5.68
C CYS A 56 -6.88 -7.22 -4.99
N ASP A 57 -7.22 -8.25 -5.76
CA ASP A 57 -7.67 -9.56 -5.26
C ASP A 57 -6.54 -10.29 -4.53
N LEU A 58 -5.31 -10.25 -5.06
CA LEU A 58 -4.13 -10.79 -4.38
C LEU A 58 -3.89 -10.09 -3.04
N THR A 59 -4.05 -8.76 -3.00
CA THR A 59 -3.88 -7.98 -1.76
C THR A 59 -4.96 -8.35 -0.74
N LYS A 60 -6.23 -8.47 -1.18
CA LYS A 60 -7.34 -8.91 -0.31
C LYS A 60 -7.12 -10.31 0.24
N PHE A 61 -6.67 -11.23 -0.60
CA PHE A 61 -6.31 -12.58 -0.22
C PHE A 61 -5.20 -12.57 0.84
N LEU A 62 -4.11 -11.84 0.62
CA LEU A 62 -3.02 -11.73 1.58
C LEU A 62 -3.50 -11.15 2.93
N ILE A 63 -4.30 -10.09 2.90
CA ILE A 63 -4.88 -9.51 4.13
C ILE A 63 -5.71 -10.54 4.89
N LYS A 64 -6.53 -11.32 4.19
CA LYS A 64 -7.34 -12.38 4.77
C LYS A 64 -6.46 -13.44 5.44
N GLU A 65 -5.49 -14.00 4.71
CA GLU A 65 -4.58 -15.04 5.23
C GLU A 65 -3.79 -14.57 6.45
N LEU A 66 -3.30 -13.32 6.43
CA LEU A 66 -2.59 -12.73 7.56
C LEU A 66 -3.49 -12.54 8.78
N LYS A 67 -4.75 -12.14 8.58
CA LYS A 67 -5.73 -12.01 9.67
C LYS A 67 -6.07 -13.37 10.28
N GLU A 68 -6.32 -14.38 9.46
CA GLU A 68 -6.66 -15.74 9.89
C GLU A 68 -5.52 -16.41 10.65
N ASN A 69 -4.28 -16.16 10.25
CA ASN A 69 -3.09 -16.77 10.86
C ASN A 69 -2.36 -15.84 11.85
N LYS A 70 -3.02 -14.77 12.32
CA LYS A 70 -2.39 -13.75 13.18
C LYS A 70 -1.72 -14.34 14.43
N SER A 71 -2.35 -15.32 15.08
CA SER A 71 -1.84 -15.96 16.29
C SER A 71 -0.52 -16.70 16.07
N PHE A 72 -0.31 -17.24 14.87
CA PHE A 72 0.94 -17.86 14.46
C PHE A 72 2.02 -16.80 14.25
N PHE A 73 1.72 -15.74 13.50
CA PHE A 73 2.69 -14.69 13.18
C PHE A 73 3.15 -13.88 14.39
N VAL A 74 2.28 -13.64 15.37
CA VAL A 74 2.67 -12.95 16.61
C VAL A 74 3.80 -13.68 17.34
N LYS A 75 3.82 -15.02 17.31
CA LYS A 75 4.90 -15.83 17.91
C LYS A 75 6.22 -15.73 17.14
N LEU A 76 6.17 -15.36 15.87
CA LEU A 76 7.34 -15.20 15.03
C LEU A 76 7.94 -13.80 15.12
N LYS A 77 7.26 -12.83 15.76
CA LYS A 77 7.68 -11.43 15.81
C LYS A 77 9.13 -11.25 16.28
N GLU A 78 9.54 -12.00 17.32
CA GLU A 78 10.91 -11.95 17.87
C GLU A 78 11.97 -12.59 16.96
N LYS A 79 11.54 -13.42 15.98
CA LYS A 79 12.43 -14.04 15.00
C LYS A 79 12.63 -13.19 13.75
N ILE A 80 11.83 -12.15 13.56
CA ILE A 80 11.98 -11.26 12.41
C ILE A 80 13.12 -10.28 12.73
N ASN A 81 14.18 -10.33 11.92
CA ASN A 81 15.33 -9.44 12.06
C ASN A 81 15.00 -8.04 11.53
N TYR A 82 14.13 -7.33 12.24
CA TYR A 82 13.91 -5.90 12.02
C TYR A 82 14.87 -5.09 12.88
N PRO A 83 15.53 -4.05 12.34
CA PRO A 83 16.23 -3.10 13.18
C PRO A 83 15.28 -2.51 14.24
N ALA A 84 15.79 -2.33 15.46
CA ALA A 84 15.01 -1.81 16.59
C ALA A 84 14.55 -0.35 16.40
N PHE A 85 15.07 0.32 15.36
CA PHE A 85 14.71 1.69 15.00
C PHE A 85 13.93 1.71 13.67
N ASN A 86 13.03 2.67 13.54
CA ASN A 86 12.26 2.86 12.32
C ASN A 86 13.16 3.42 11.22
N ASN A 87 13.63 2.55 10.32
CA ASN A 87 14.54 2.91 9.22
C ASN A 87 13.82 3.31 7.93
N THR A 88 12.49 3.50 7.97
CA THR A 88 11.59 3.91 6.86
C THR A 88 11.64 3.06 5.58
N THR A 89 12.48 2.03 5.53
CA THR A 89 12.80 1.28 4.31
C THR A 89 12.26 -0.14 4.37
N GLU A 90 12.21 -0.76 5.55
CA GLU A 90 11.87 -2.17 5.68
C GLU A 90 10.60 -2.43 6.48
N ILE A 91 10.15 -1.48 7.31
CA ILE A 91 8.94 -1.68 8.12
C ILE A 91 7.73 -1.51 7.20
N ILE A 92 7.13 -2.64 6.80
CA ILE A 92 5.77 -2.66 6.25
C ILE A 92 4.84 -2.25 7.43
N PRO A 93 4.20 -1.06 7.40
CA PRO A 93 3.40 -0.58 8.52
C PRO A 93 2.16 -1.42 8.76
#